data_AF-A0A4P7JGB9-F1
#
_entry.id   AF-A0A4P7JGB9-F1
#
_cell.length_a   1.000
_cell.length_b   1.000
_cell.length_c   1.000
_cell.angle_alpha   90.00
_cell.angle_beta   90.00
_cell.angle_gamma   90.00
#
_symmetry.space_group_name_H-M   'P 1'
#
loop_
_entity.id
_entity.type
_entity.pdbx_description
1 polymer ?
#
loop_
_entity_poly.entity_id
_entity_poly.type
_entity_poly.pdbx_seq_one_letter_code
_entity_poly.pdbx_strand_id
1 'polypeptide(L)'
;MSLIAIAFFLLGFAASWVAGRYIARGAAAVQGGAIGVCGVAALIYGMPGVWATSVTWAIVALLVYGLIGALIFRSGQAAREKAE
;
A
#
# COMPACT_ATOMS: atom_id res chain seq x y z
N MET A 1 -2.93 14.94 9.86
CA MET A 1 -3.20 13.85 8.89
C MET A 1 -4.69 13.88 8.57
N SER A 2 -5.08 13.97 7.30
CA SER A 2 -6.50 14.04 6.95
C SER A 2 -7.14 12.64 6.85
N LEU A 3 -8.46 12.58 6.95
CA LEU A 3 -9.23 11.35 6.73
C LEU A 3 -8.99 10.75 5.33
N ILE A 4 -8.69 11.61 4.35
CA ILE A 4 -8.38 11.20 2.97
C ILE A 4 -7.07 10.39 2.92
N ALA A 5 -6.04 10.81 3.66
CA ALA A 5 -4.78 10.06 3.75
C ALA A 5 -5.01 8.64 4.27
N ILE A 6 -5.78 8.53 5.35
CA ILE A 6 -6.11 7.26 6.00
C ILE A 6 -6.88 6.37 5.02
N ALA A 7 -7.90 6.92 4.34
CA ALA A 7 -8.69 6.17 3.37
C ALA A 7 -7.83 5.57 2.25
N PHE A 8 -6.91 6.36 1.67
CA PHE A 8 -6.02 5.87 0.63
C PHE A 8 -5.05 4.80 1.15
N PHE A 9 -4.43 5.00 2.32
CA PHE A 9 -3.53 3.98 2.88
C PHE A 9 -4.27 2.67 3.18
N LEU A 10 -5.45 2.74 3.80
CA LEU A 10 -6.25 1.55 4.06
C LEU A 10 -6.69 0.86 2.77
N LEU A 11 -7.03 1.61 1.73
CA LEU A 11 -7.40 1.05 0.44
C LEU A 11 -6.25 0.25 -0.19
N GLY A 12 -5.02 0.75 -0.17
CA GLY A 12 -3.90 -0.02 -0.72
C GLY A 12 -3.46 -1.19 0.16
N PHE A 13 -3.68 -1.15 1.48
CA PHE A 13 -3.55 -2.33 2.34
C PHE A 13 -4.60 -3.40 2.01
N ALA A 14 -5.86 -3.01 1.85
CA ALA A 14 -6.93 -3.92 1.43
C ALA A 14 -6.63 -4.54 0.06
N ALA A 15 -6.17 -3.73 -0.90
CA ALA A 15 -5.75 -4.21 -2.22
C ALA A 15 -4.56 -5.19 -2.13
N SER A 16 -3.58 -4.92 -1.27
CA SER A 16 -2.44 -5.84 -1.04
C SER A 16 -2.90 -7.17 -0.44
N TRP A 17 -3.85 -7.15 0.48
CA TRP A 17 -4.44 -8.35 1.05
C TRP A 17 -5.19 -9.17 0.00
N VAL A 18 -6.05 -8.51 -0.79
CA VAL A 18 -6.82 -9.15 -1.88
C VAL A 18 -5.86 -9.74 -2.92
N ALA A 19 -4.84 -8.99 -3.33
CA ALA A 19 -3.86 -9.43 -4.30
C ALA A 19 -3.11 -10.69 -3.82
N GLY A 20 -2.70 -10.71 -2.55
CA GLY A 20 -2.00 -11.87 -1.99
C GLY A 20 -2.87 -13.11 -1.94
N ARG A 21 -4.15 -12.95 -1.57
CA ARG A 21 -5.05 -14.08 -1.28
C ARG A 21 -5.74 -14.65 -2.52
N TYR A 22 -6.04 -13.82 -3.53
CA TYR A 22 -6.93 -14.21 -4.62
C TYR A 22 -6.31 -14.13 -6.02
N ILE A 23 -5.18 -13.45 -6.21
CA ILE A 23 -4.60 -13.25 -7.56
C ILE A 23 -3.48 -14.26 -7.81
N ALA A 24 -3.73 -15.27 -8.65
CA ALA A 24 -2.73 -16.30 -8.96
C ALA A 24 -1.54 -15.77 -9.80
N ARG A 25 -1.81 -14.94 -10.81
CA ARG A 25 -0.80 -14.44 -11.76
C ARG A 25 -0.72 -12.92 -11.71
N GLY A 26 0.50 -12.38 -11.69
CA GLY A 26 0.73 -10.92 -11.68
C GLY A 26 0.42 -10.23 -10.34
N ALA A 27 0.22 -11.00 -9.27
CA ALA A 27 -0.16 -10.50 -7.95
C ALA A 27 0.77 -9.41 -7.40
N ALA A 28 2.09 -9.59 -7.59
CA ALA A 28 3.09 -8.62 -7.18
C ALA A 28 2.99 -7.30 -7.97
N ALA A 29 2.66 -7.34 -9.26
CA ALA A 29 2.46 -6.14 -10.07
C ALA A 29 1.21 -5.37 -9.63
N VAL A 30 0.12 -6.09 -9.35
CA VAL A 30 -1.13 -5.49 -8.84
C VAL A 30 -0.89 -4.87 -7.46
N GLN A 31 -0.20 -5.58 -6.57
CA GLN A 31 0.12 -5.08 -5.24
C GLN A 31 1.04 -3.84 -5.30
N GLY A 32 2.11 -3.89 -6.08
CA GLY A 32 3.01 -2.75 -6.28
C GLY A 32 2.29 -1.53 -6.86
N GLY A 33 1.43 -1.74 -7.86
CA GLY A 33 0.62 -0.68 -8.44
C GLY A 33 -0.36 -0.06 -7.44
N ALA A 34 -1.08 -0.90 -6.67
CA ALA A 34 -2.04 -0.42 -5.67
C ALA A 34 -1.36 0.36 -4.54
N ILE A 35 -0.25 -0.15 -4.01
CA ILE A 35 0.54 0.55 -2.99
C ILE A 35 1.12 1.85 -3.56
N GLY A 36 1.70 1.83 -4.76
CA GLY A 36 2.26 3.02 -5.38
C GLY A 36 1.21 4.13 -5.55
N VAL A 37 0.09 3.81 -6.18
CA VAL A 37 -0.98 4.78 -6.47
C VAL A 37 -1.62 5.30 -5.18
N CYS A 38 -1.98 4.41 -4.26
CA CYS A 38 -2.62 4.82 -3.01
C CYS A 38 -1.67 5.62 -2.12
N GLY A 39 -0.39 5.24 -2.05
CA GLY A 39 0.61 5.96 -1.26
C GLY A 39 0.85 7.37 -1.79
N VAL A 40 0.99 7.52 -3.11
CA VAL A 40 1.15 8.83 -3.76
C VAL A 40 -0.10 9.69 -3.58
N ALA A 41 -1.30 9.12 -3.78
CA ALA A 41 -2.56 9.83 -3.57
C ALA A 41 -2.73 10.29 -2.11
N ALA A 42 -2.35 9.45 -1.14
CA ALA A 42 -2.37 9.79 0.28
C ALA A 42 -1.44 10.97 0.62
N LEU A 43 -0.28 11.06 -0.03
CA LEU A 43 0.63 12.20 0.15
C LEU A 43 0.09 13.48 -0.48
N ILE A 44 -0.31 13.43 -1.75
CA ILE A 44 -0.73 14.62 -2.51
C ILE A 44 -2.02 15.20 -1.93
N TYR A 45 -3.03 14.37 -1.70
CA TYR A 45 -4.37 14.83 -1.29
C TYR A 45 -4.59 14.73 0.22
N GLY A 46 -3.93 13.79 0.88
CA GLY A 46 -4.14 13.51 2.29
C GLY A 46 -3.16 14.21 3.24
N MET A 47 -1.94 14.48 2.78
CA MET A 47 -0.86 15.08 3.56
C MET A 47 -0.04 16.11 2.76
N PRO A 48 -0.70 17.11 2.12
CA PRO A 48 -0.01 18.06 1.25
C PRO A 48 1.09 18.84 1.97
N GLY A 49 0.93 19.07 3.29
CA GLY A 49 1.97 19.70 4.11
C GLY A 49 3.27 18.88 4.14
N VAL A 50 3.21 17.56 4.33
CA VAL A 50 4.40 16.71 4.36
C VAL A 50 5.12 16.73 3.02
N TRP A 51 4.35 16.65 1.93
CA TRP A 51 4.90 16.75 0.57
C TRP A 51 5.58 18.10 0.30
N ALA A 52 4.98 19.20 0.75
CA ALA A 52 5.49 20.56 0.53
C ALA A 52 6.68 20.93 1.41
N THR A 53 6.72 20.45 2.66
CA THR A 53 7.74 20.87 3.65
C THR A 53 8.88 19.88 3.80
N SER A 54 8.68 18.59 3.51
CA SER A 54 9.73 17.59 3.70
C SER A 54 9.54 16.35 2.83
N VAL A 55 10.19 16.37 1.65
CA VAL A 55 10.25 15.23 0.73
C VAL A 55 10.87 13.99 1.40
N THR A 56 11.86 14.16 2.27
CA THR A 56 12.46 13.03 3.02
C THR A 56 11.43 12.30 3.86
N TRP A 57 10.59 13.02 4.61
CA TRP A 57 9.53 12.41 5.42
C TRP A 57 8.43 11.79 4.55
N ALA A 58 8.12 12.38 3.39
CA ALA A 58 7.20 11.79 2.42
C ALA A 58 7.71 10.43 1.91
N ILE A 59 9.00 10.33 1.57
CA ILE A 59 9.63 9.09 1.13
C ILE A 59 9.64 8.06 2.26
N VAL A 60 10.01 8.44 3.48
CA VAL A 60 9.97 7.55 4.65
C VAL A 60 8.56 7.00 4.87
N ALA A 61 7.53 7.84 4.78
CA ALA A 61 6.14 7.41 4.90
C ALA A 61 5.75 6.39 3.82
N LEU A 62 6.16 6.61 2.56
CA LEU A 62 5.94 5.65 1.47
C LEU A 62 6.67 4.33 1.68
N LEU A 63 7.90 4.36 2.19
CA LEU A 63 8.68 3.15 2.47
C LEU A 63 8.03 2.32 3.58
N VAL A 64 7.63 2.95 4.69
CA VAL A 64 6.92 2.27 5.78
C VAL A 64 5.59 1.71 5.28
N TYR A 65 4.83 2.51 4.54
CA TYR A 65 3.57 2.10 3.95
C TYR A 65 3.74 0.90 3.00
N GLY A 66 4.72 0.95 2.09
CA GLY A 66 5.01 -0.14 1.17
C GLY A 66 5.49 -1.41 1.87
N LEU A 67 6.29 -1.27 2.93
CA LEU A 67 6.73 -2.40 3.75
C LEU A 67 5.55 -3.12 4.41
N ILE A 68 4.65 -2.36 5.05
CA ILE A 68 3.45 -2.93 5.67
C ILE A 68 2.58 -3.63 4.62
N GLY A 69 2.36 -2.98 3.46
CA GLY A 69 1.62 -3.57 2.35
C GLY A 69 2.24 -4.89 1.86
N ALA A 70 3.56 -4.96 1.78
CA ALA A 70 4.28 -6.18 1.37
C ALA A 70 4.15 -7.31 2.39
N LEU A 71 4.17 -7.00 3.70
CA LEU A 71 3.93 -8.00 4.75
C LEU A 71 2.52 -8.57 4.68
N ILE A 72 1.51 -7.71 4.51
CA ILE A 72 0.11 -8.12 4.33
C ILE A 72 -0.02 -9.01 3.10
N PHE A 73 0.56 -8.61 1.97
CA PHE A 73 0.55 -9.38 0.73
C PHE A 73 1.17 -10.77 0.90
N ARG A 74 2.37 -10.85 1.48
CA ARG A 74 3.06 -12.12 1.75
C ARG A 74 2.24 -13.04 2.65
N SER A 75 1.59 -12.48 3.68
CA SER A 75 0.71 -13.26 4.55
C SER A 75 -0.49 -13.85 3.80
N GLY A 76 -1.08 -13.09 2.87
CA GLY A 76 -2.18 -13.54 2.02
C GLY A 76 -1.75 -14.63 1.03
N GLN A 77 -0.58 -14.47 0.40
CA GLN A 77 -0.02 -15.48 -0.49
C GLN A 77 0.24 -16.80 0.23
N ALA A 78 0.92 -16.76 1.39
CA ALA A 78 1.20 -17.95 2.17
C ALA A 78 -0.07 -18.69 2.63
N ALA A 79 -1.16 -17.96 2.88
CA ALA A 79 -2.45 -18.58 3.21
C ALA A 79 -3.08 -19.28 2.00
N ARG A 80 -2.94 -18.72 0.80
CA ARG A 80 -3.43 -19.36 -0.44
C ARG A 80 -2.61 -20.60 -0.77
N GLU A 81 -1.29 -20.50 -0.72
CA GLU A 81 -0.37 -21.62 -1.02
C GLU A 81 -0.59 -22.82 -0.09
N LYS A 82 -1.05 -22.61 1.15
CA LYS A 82 -1.41 -23.69 2.09
C LYS A 82 -2.76 -24.34 1.81
N ALA A 83 -3.62 -23.69 1.03
CA ALA A 83 -4.97 -24.17 0.72
C ALA A 83 -5.03 -24.94 -0.61
N GLU A 84 -3.97 -24.84 -1.42
CA GLU A 84 -3.72 -25.64 -2.64
C GLU A 84 -2.97 -26.93 -2.30
#